data_AF-A4I2D0-F1
#
_entry.id   AF-A4I2D0-F1
#
_cell.length_a   1.000
_cell.length_b   1.000
_cell.length_c   1.000
_cell.angle_alpha   90.00
_cell.angle_beta   90.00
_cell.angle_gamma   90.00
#
_symmetry.space_group_name_H-M   'P 1'
#
loop_
_entity.id
_entity.type
_entity.pdbx_description
1 polymer ?
#
loop_
_entity_poly.entity_id
_entity_poly.type
_entity_poly.pdbx_seq_one_letter_code
_entity_poly.pdbx_strand_id
1 'polypeptide(L)'
;MGRSNNQRRRTAKARGKPFIPKTVKSKVRNQNRRMKIMAAKKDPRLHKKLSYDKVHTKSGKITQRKFQSGGYNHSGKFGKAAGAKRNAAKGKIK
;
A
#
# COMPACT_ATOMS: atom_id res chain seq x y z
N MET A 1 30.94 1.29 21.39
CA MET A 1 29.50 1.61 21.21
C MET A 1 29.13 1.54 19.74
N GLY A 2 28.10 0.78 19.33
CA GLY A 2 27.77 0.58 17.91
C GLY A 2 26.87 1.68 17.29
N ARG A 3 26.84 1.74 15.95
CA ARG A 3 26.07 2.73 15.15
C ARG A 3 24.60 2.89 15.60
N SER A 4 24.12 4.14 15.66
CA SER A 4 22.72 4.48 15.98
C SER A 4 21.75 3.99 14.89
N ASN A 5 20.46 3.87 15.23
CA ASN A 5 19.44 3.46 14.26
C ASN A 5 19.34 4.44 13.07
N ASN A 6 19.50 5.74 13.31
CA ASN A 6 19.49 6.73 12.25
C ASN A 6 20.72 6.58 11.31
N GLN A 7 21.91 6.32 11.85
CA GLN A 7 23.11 6.03 11.05
C GLN A 7 22.96 4.75 10.22
N ARG A 8 22.39 3.69 10.82
CA ARG A 8 22.09 2.43 10.12
C ARG A 8 21.10 2.64 8.99
N ARG A 9 20.03 3.42 9.21
CA ARG A 9 19.04 3.77 8.18
C ARG A 9 19.65 4.52 7.00
N ARG A 10 20.49 5.53 7.27
CA ARG A 10 21.22 6.27 6.22
C ARG A 10 22.12 5.35 5.39
N THR A 11 22.86 4.46 6.05
CA THR A 11 23.74 3.48 5.39
C THR A 11 22.95 2.48 4.55
N ALA A 12 21.82 1.99 5.06
CA ALA A 12 20.94 1.07 4.36
C ALA A 12 20.37 1.73 3.09
N LYS A 13 19.90 2.98 3.20
CA LYS A 13 19.43 3.79 2.06
C LYS A 13 20.53 3.97 1.01
N ALA A 14 21.73 4.37 1.43
CA ALA A 14 22.87 4.57 0.52
C ALA A 14 23.29 3.27 -0.21
N ARG A 15 23.11 2.11 0.43
CA ARG A 15 23.45 0.80 -0.15
C ARG A 15 22.30 0.13 -0.92
N GLY A 16 21.13 0.77 -1.01
CA GLY A 16 19.92 0.13 -1.56
C GLY A 16 19.47 -1.13 -0.79
N LYS A 17 19.88 -1.29 0.47
CA LYS A 17 19.57 -2.46 1.29
C LYS A 17 18.40 -2.17 2.24
N PRO A 18 17.59 -3.17 2.62
CA PRO A 18 16.59 -3.00 3.67
C PRO A 18 17.21 -2.55 4.99
N PHE A 19 16.59 -1.55 5.64
CA PHE A 19 17.03 -1.08 6.95
C PHE A 19 16.75 -2.13 8.03
N ILE A 20 17.80 -2.56 8.75
CA ILE A 20 17.68 -3.46 9.91
C ILE A 20 17.96 -2.66 11.19
N PRO A 21 16.96 -2.44 12.06
CA PRO A 21 17.14 -1.72 13.32
C PRO A 21 17.96 -2.54 14.32
N LYS A 22 18.50 -1.87 15.35
CA LYS A 22 19.14 -2.52 16.50
C LYS A 22 18.19 -3.52 17.19
N THR A 23 18.78 -4.56 17.77
CA THR A 23 18.09 -5.42 18.73
C THR A 23 17.66 -4.60 19.94
N VAL A 24 16.46 -4.89 20.45
CA VAL A 24 15.95 -4.29 21.70
C VAL A 24 16.17 -5.27 22.86
N LYS A 25 15.90 -4.85 24.10
CA LYS A 25 15.99 -5.73 25.29
C LYS A 25 15.03 -6.94 25.22
N SER A 26 13.83 -6.77 24.66
CA SER A 26 12.81 -7.83 24.58
C SER A 26 13.18 -8.90 23.54
N LYS A 27 13.38 -10.15 24.00
CA LYS A 27 13.61 -11.34 23.16
C LYS A 27 12.44 -11.56 22.20
N VAL A 28 11.20 -11.53 22.71
CA VAL A 28 9.96 -11.71 21.93
C VAL A 28 9.83 -10.64 20.84
N ARG A 29 10.09 -9.36 21.15
CA ARG A 29 10.03 -8.30 20.14
C ARG A 29 11.08 -8.49 19.03
N ASN A 30 12.28 -8.96 19.38
CA ASN A 30 13.32 -9.28 18.39
C ASN A 30 12.94 -10.49 17.54
N GLN A 31 12.35 -11.54 18.13
CA GLN A 31 11.88 -12.73 17.41
C GLN A 31 10.76 -12.36 16.43
N ASN A 32 9.73 -11.64 16.89
CA ASN A 32 8.62 -11.17 16.04
C ASN A 32 9.13 -10.32 14.89
N ARG A 33 10.13 -9.47 15.13
CA ARG A 33 10.77 -8.67 14.07
C ARG A 33 11.50 -9.55 13.06
N ARG A 34 12.27 -10.56 13.51
CA ARG A 34 12.94 -11.51 12.61
C ARG A 34 11.93 -12.24 11.73
N MET A 35 10.83 -12.73 12.30
CA MET A 35 9.77 -13.40 11.54
C MET A 35 9.15 -12.48 10.49
N LYS A 36 8.82 -11.22 10.85
CA LYS A 36 8.31 -10.22 9.89
C LYS A 36 9.28 -9.95 8.74
N ILE A 37 10.59 -9.85 9.03
CA ILE A 37 11.61 -9.65 8.00
C ILE A 37 11.72 -10.88 7.09
N MET A 38 11.68 -12.09 7.65
CA MET A 38 11.72 -13.33 6.86
C MET A 38 10.49 -13.48 5.97
N ALA A 39 9.30 -13.19 6.50
CA ALA A 39 8.07 -13.17 5.72
C ALA A 39 8.14 -12.16 4.56
N ALA A 40 8.65 -10.95 4.83
CA ALA A 40 8.85 -9.93 3.80
C ALA A 40 9.86 -10.31 2.72
N LYS A 41 10.89 -11.09 3.08
CA LYS A 41 11.84 -11.65 2.11
C LYS A 41 11.22 -12.77 1.26
N LYS A 42 10.37 -13.60 1.86
CA LYS A 42 9.73 -14.74 1.19
C LYS A 42 8.73 -14.28 0.12
N ASP A 43 7.92 -13.27 0.43
CA ASP A 43 7.00 -12.67 -0.54
C ASP A 43 7.07 -11.13 -0.52
N PRO A 44 7.86 -10.52 -1.42
CA PRO A 44 7.94 -9.07 -1.56
C PRO A 44 6.60 -8.40 -1.88
N ARG A 45 5.62 -9.14 -2.43
CA ARG A 45 4.31 -8.60 -2.81
C ARG A 45 3.48 -8.21 -1.59
N LEU A 46 3.67 -8.87 -0.45
CA LEU A 46 2.99 -8.57 0.82
C LEU A 46 3.32 -7.17 1.36
N HIS A 47 4.47 -6.61 0.99
CA HIS A 47 4.92 -5.29 1.44
C HIS A 47 5.01 -4.26 0.33
N LYS A 48 4.75 -4.66 -0.93
CA LYS A 48 4.72 -3.69 -2.03
C LYS A 48 3.52 -2.76 -1.81
N LYS A 49 3.80 -1.48 -1.60
CA LYS A 49 2.75 -0.46 -1.55
C LYS A 49 1.96 -0.53 -2.85
N LEU A 50 0.65 -0.80 -2.75
CA LEU A 50 -0.23 -0.79 -3.90
C LEU A 50 -0.31 0.63 -4.47
N SER A 51 -0.51 0.74 -5.78
CA SER A 51 -0.89 2.02 -6.40
C SER A 51 -2.19 2.53 -5.77
N TYR A 52 -2.39 3.84 -5.77
CA TYR A 52 -3.56 4.48 -5.15
C TYR A 52 -4.89 3.86 -5.62
N ASP A 53 -4.96 3.48 -6.90
CA ASP A 53 -6.13 2.88 -7.53
C ASP A 53 -6.33 1.38 -7.21
N LYS A 54 -5.48 0.77 -6.37
CA LYS A 54 -5.58 -0.66 -6.03
C LYS A 54 -5.85 -0.84 -4.53
N VAL A 55 -6.69 -1.81 -4.20
CA VAL A 55 -7.04 -2.19 -2.82
C VAL A 55 -7.04 -3.71 -2.66
N HIS A 56 -6.78 -4.20 -1.45
CA HIS A 56 -6.99 -5.60 -1.12
C HIS A 56 -8.47 -5.85 -0.77
N THR A 57 -9.03 -6.94 -1.28
CA THR A 57 -10.31 -7.48 -0.81
C THR A 57 -10.13 -8.19 0.53
N LYS A 58 -11.24 -8.49 1.22
CA LYS A 58 -11.22 -9.33 2.44
C LYS A 58 -10.56 -10.70 2.21
N SER A 59 -10.61 -11.22 0.98
CA SER A 59 -9.95 -12.47 0.57
C SER A 59 -8.48 -12.33 0.17
N GLY A 60 -7.89 -11.13 0.26
CA GLY A 60 -6.49 -10.85 -0.08
C GLY A 60 -6.22 -10.57 -1.57
N LYS A 61 -7.21 -10.76 -2.46
CA LYS A 61 -7.08 -10.43 -3.90
C LYS A 61 -6.93 -8.91 -4.08
N ILE A 62 -6.16 -8.50 -5.09
CA ILE A 62 -6.00 -7.08 -5.44
C ILE A 62 -7.08 -6.72 -6.46
N THR A 63 -7.88 -5.69 -6.17
CA THR A 63 -8.90 -5.15 -7.07
C THR A 63 -8.72 -3.64 -7.27
N GLN A 64 -9.36 -3.10 -8.31
CA GLN A 64 -9.40 -1.65 -8.52
C GLN A 64 -10.25 -0.97 -7.44
N ARG A 65 -9.76 0.13 -6.89
CA ARG A 65 -10.46 0.99 -5.94
C ARG A 65 -11.68 1.58 -6.65
N LYS A 66 -12.86 1.29 -6.14
CA LYS A 66 -14.08 1.97 -6.56
C LYS A 66 -14.14 3.30 -5.80
N PHE A 67 -13.94 4.40 -6.50
CA PHE A 67 -14.20 5.74 -5.95
C PHE A 67 -15.72 5.93 -5.89
N GLN A 68 -16.24 6.30 -4.73
CA GLN A 68 -17.61 6.79 -4.65
C GLN A 68 -17.65 8.11 -5.43
N SER A 69 -18.48 8.19 -6.46
CA SER A 69 -18.77 9.42 -7.17
C SER A 69 -19.66 10.31 -6.28
N GLY A 70 -19.09 10.89 -5.24
CA GLY A 70 -19.75 11.82 -4.34
C GLY A 70 -19.10 13.19 -4.49
N GLY A 71 -19.71 14.07 -5.28
CA GLY A 71 -19.26 15.44 -5.45
C GLY A 71 -18.22 15.61 -6.56
N TYR A 72 -18.55 16.47 -7.51
CA TYR A 72 -17.63 16.96 -8.53
C TYR A 72 -16.36 17.50 -7.87
N ASN A 73 -15.22 16.83 -8.05
CA ASN A 73 -13.96 17.56 -7.93
C ASN A 73 -13.83 18.46 -9.16
N HIS A 74 -13.32 19.70 -9.00
CA HIS A 74 -13.20 20.70 -10.10
C HIS A 74 -12.54 20.13 -11.37
N SER A 75 -11.72 19.09 -11.25
CA SER A 75 -11.06 18.40 -12.37
C SER A 75 -11.95 17.45 -13.19
N GLY A 76 -13.21 17.20 -12.81
CA GLY A 76 -14.13 16.27 -13.51
C GLY A 76 -13.71 14.80 -13.55
N LYS A 77 -12.52 14.45 -13.03
CA LYS A 77 -11.85 13.16 -13.23
C LYS A 77 -12.56 11.97 -12.59
N PHE A 78 -13.37 12.19 -11.56
CA PHE A 78 -14.10 11.13 -10.86
C PHE A 78 -15.64 11.29 -10.92
N GLY A 79 -16.14 12.09 -11.85
CA GLY A 79 -17.48 12.69 -11.81
C GLY A 79 -18.59 12.11 -12.71
N LYS A 80 -18.60 10.82 -13.05
CA LYS A 80 -19.88 10.18 -13.44
C LYS A 80 -19.99 8.85 -12.73
N ALA A 81 -20.88 8.78 -11.74
CA ALA A 81 -21.37 7.52 -11.21
C ALA A 81 -21.65 6.60 -12.41
N ALA A 82 -21.24 5.33 -12.37
CA ALA A 82 -21.58 4.38 -13.44
C ALA A 82 -23.11 4.36 -13.71
N GLY A 83 -23.92 4.68 -12.69
CA GLY A 83 -25.37 4.91 -12.83
C GLY A 83 -25.74 6.11 -13.71
N ALA A 84 -25.04 7.25 -13.62
CA ALA A 84 -25.28 8.41 -14.46
C ALA A 84 -24.97 8.12 -15.95
N LYS A 85 -23.91 7.35 -16.24
CA LYS A 85 -23.63 6.89 -17.61
C LYS A 85 -24.70 5.90 -18.11
N ARG A 86 -25.17 4.97 -17.28
CA ARG A 86 -26.25 4.04 -17.64
C ARG A 86 -27.58 4.75 -17.91
N ASN A 87 -27.95 5.75 -17.10
CA ASN A 87 -29.18 6.52 -17.33
C ASN A 87 -29.06 7.42 -18.57
N ALA A 88 -27.91 8.05 -18.81
CA ALA A 88 -27.67 8.81 -20.03
C ALA A 88 -27.69 7.93 -21.31
N ALA A 89 -27.25 6.67 -21.21
CA ALA A 89 -27.33 5.72 -22.32
C ALA A 89 -28.76 5.27 -22.61
N LYS A 90 -29.58 5.04 -21.57
CA LYS A 90 -31.00 4.69 -21.74
C LYS A 90 -31.81 5.81 -22.40
N GLY A 91 -31.50 7.08 -22.11
CA GLY A 91 -32.19 8.23 -22.72
C GLY A 91 -31.88 8.47 -24.21
N LYS A 92 -30.87 7.79 -24.78
CA LYS A 92 -30.50 7.92 -26.20
C LYS A 92 -31.12 6.85 -27.11
N ILE A 93 -31.79 5.85 -26.54
CA ILE A 93 -32.58 4.91 -27.33
C ILE A 93 -33.97 5.55 -27.47
N LYS A 94 -34.07 6.47 -28.42
CA LYS A 94 -35.32 6.89 -29.05
C LYS A 94 -35.13 6.75 -30.55
#